data_AF-A0A842IX71-F1
#
_entry.id   AF-A0A842IX71-F1
#
_cell.length_a   1.000
_cell.length_b   1.000
_cell.length_c   1.000
_cell.angle_alpha   90.00
_cell.angle_beta   90.00
_cell.angle_gamma   90.00
#
_symmetry.space_group_name_H-M   'P 1'
#
loop_
_entity.id
_entity.type
_entity.pdbx_description
1 polymer ?
#
loop_
_entity_poly.entity_id
_entity_poly.type
_entity_poly.pdbx_seq_one_letter_code
_entity_poly.pdbx_strand_id
1 'polypeptide(L)'
;MSELIYKKSNVNLQDENTMLEIKEKIKMPNGTILIINDFSKLNDLFSNVDILKVASGGHIFIIRKRGRKLTFYKHSLSTGTLACEIELFREVGEVSLGINWGYKKIEMFILSNNSKRTLSGKMIESDIELIEINEKILEVKGNLKNSLYLYNKTGEVRLTAINSWNEILKGISLLKEEVLKEKSKEIIVVNLSILSLVSGFESYLKKRFLELEKEGIEINYDKIYSFILTKDEKENMNEIIEEAAEKNISELELLINEKGKINFQIYDNVKKVFSKAYNIKISDLEIDSKEIEYLKRIIQYRHKITHVSPMLPVLNADKLKVEETEYSTINLLEKAIEIYSNFINKVHSKTLELN
;
A
#
# COMPACT_ATOMS: atom_id res chain seq x y z
N MET A 1 7.23 12.49 17.66
CA MET A 1 7.36 12.08 19.07
C MET A 1 6.60 10.77 19.21
N SER A 2 7.27 9.65 19.47
CA SER A 2 6.60 8.36 19.68
C SER A 2 6.02 8.32 21.09
N GLU A 3 4.69 8.27 21.22
CA GLU A 3 4.03 8.08 22.50
C GLU A 3 4.34 6.67 23.03
N LEU A 4 5.04 6.62 24.15
CA LEU A 4 5.37 5.39 24.85
C LEU A 4 4.14 4.96 25.67
N ILE A 5 3.52 3.83 25.34
CA ILE A 5 2.51 3.25 26.23
C ILE A 5 3.25 2.53 27.36
N TYR A 6 3.27 3.14 28.53
CA TYR A 6 3.69 2.50 29.78
C TYR A 6 2.42 2.10 30.55
N LYS A 7 2.08 0.81 30.56
CA LYS A 7 0.96 0.31 31.40
C LYS A 7 1.44 -0.91 32.19
N LYS A 8 1.72 -0.68 33.47
CA LYS A 8 2.04 -1.71 34.46
C LYS A 8 0.74 -2.23 35.04
N SER A 9 0.19 -3.27 34.43
CA SER A 9 -0.96 -4.00 34.96
C SER A 9 -0.92 -5.42 34.40
N ASN A 10 -1.50 -6.40 35.10
CA ASN A 10 -1.76 -7.72 34.57
C ASN A 10 -2.76 -7.60 33.41
N VAL A 11 -2.29 -7.20 32.23
CA VAL A 11 -3.14 -6.92 31.09
C VAL A 11 -3.61 -8.25 30.54
N ASN A 12 -4.87 -8.59 30.79
CA ASN A 12 -5.53 -9.58 29.95
C ASN A 12 -5.62 -8.96 28.55
N LEU A 13 -4.83 -9.45 27.60
CA LEU A 13 -4.87 -9.02 26.19
C LEU A 13 -6.24 -9.25 25.52
N GLN A 14 -7.19 -9.84 26.24
CA GLN A 14 -8.59 -10.01 25.85
C GLN A 14 -9.53 -8.93 26.41
N ASP A 15 -9.04 -7.97 27.20
CA ASP A 15 -9.83 -6.83 27.66
C ASP A 15 -10.16 -5.89 26.48
N GLU A 16 -11.45 -5.56 26.32
CA GLU A 16 -11.96 -4.79 25.18
C GLU A 16 -11.36 -3.38 25.11
N ASN A 17 -11.19 -2.71 26.25
CA ASN A 17 -10.63 -1.36 26.31
C ASN A 17 -9.15 -1.35 25.91
N THR A 18 -8.38 -2.32 26.41
CA THR A 18 -6.97 -2.51 26.02
C THR A 18 -6.86 -2.79 24.51
N MET A 19 -7.74 -3.62 23.95
CA MET A 19 -7.73 -3.92 22.52
C MET A 19 -8.08 -2.71 21.65
N LEU A 20 -8.98 -1.83 22.11
CA LEU A 20 -9.26 -0.56 21.45
C LEU A 20 -8.03 0.37 21.46
N GLU A 21 -7.36 0.53 22.62
CA GLU A 21 -6.11 1.32 22.72
C GLU A 21 -5.03 0.79 21.77
N ILE A 22 -4.84 -0.53 21.72
CA ILE A 22 -3.88 -1.18 20.82
C ILE A 22 -4.25 -0.92 19.36
N LYS A 23 -5.53 -1.06 18.99
CA LYS A 23 -6.02 -0.81 17.62
C LYS A 23 -5.72 0.63 17.20
N GLU A 24 -6.07 1.63 18.00
CA GLU A 24 -5.82 3.04 17.67
C GLU A 24 -4.33 3.35 17.45
N LYS A 25 -3.44 2.70 18.21
CA LYS A 25 -2.01 2.93 18.08
C LYS A 25 -1.39 2.19 16.89
N ILE A 26 -1.88 1.00 16.57
CA ILE A 26 -1.40 0.20 15.44
C ILE A 26 -1.75 0.83 14.09
N LYS A 27 -2.81 1.65 14.01
CA LYS A 27 -3.13 2.43 12.81
C LYS A 27 -1.97 3.30 12.35
N MET A 28 -1.10 3.73 13.27
CA MET A 28 -0.01 4.65 12.96
C MET A 28 1.16 3.94 12.26
N PRO A 29 1.81 4.59 11.27
CA PRO A 29 2.89 4.00 10.48
C PRO A 29 4.11 3.63 11.33
N ASN A 30 4.35 4.37 12.41
CA ASN A 30 5.38 4.09 13.39
C ASN A 30 4.81 4.15 14.81
N GLY A 31 5.39 3.35 15.69
CA GLY A 31 4.99 3.35 17.09
C GLY A 31 5.79 2.38 17.92
N THR A 32 5.51 2.40 19.22
CA THR A 32 6.10 1.49 20.18
C THR A 32 5.02 1.02 21.14
N ILE A 33 4.91 -0.29 21.31
CA ILE A 33 4.03 -0.91 22.31
C ILE A 33 4.91 -1.71 23.25
N LEU A 34 4.68 -1.53 24.55
CA LEU A 34 5.24 -2.36 25.59
C LEU A 34 4.11 -3.20 26.20
N ILE A 35 4.16 -4.50 25.94
CA ILE A 35 3.25 -5.47 26.54
C ILE A 35 3.92 -5.99 27.81
N ILE A 36 3.45 -5.48 28.95
CA ILE A 36 3.84 -5.98 30.27
C ILE A 36 2.82 -7.05 30.64
N ASN A 37 3.22 -8.32 30.56
CA ASN A 37 2.33 -9.43 30.91
C ASN A 37 3.10 -10.57 31.57
N ASP A 38 2.42 -11.35 32.38
CA ASP A 38 3.00 -12.61 32.87
C ASP A 38 2.99 -13.63 31.73
N PHE A 39 4.10 -13.67 31.00
CA PHE A 39 4.36 -14.65 29.97
C PHE A 39 4.85 -15.99 30.55
N SER A 40 4.60 -16.29 31.84
CA SER A 40 4.81 -17.63 32.42
C SER A 40 4.17 -18.74 31.57
N LYS A 41 3.06 -18.45 30.86
CA LYS A 41 2.42 -19.36 29.89
C LYS A 41 3.22 -19.58 28.59
N LEU A 42 4.22 -18.76 28.27
CA LEU A 42 5.18 -19.02 27.19
C LEU A 42 6.20 -20.11 27.56
N ASN A 43 6.29 -20.51 28.83
CA ASN A 43 7.27 -21.52 29.26
C ASN A 43 6.95 -22.94 28.75
N ASP A 44 5.76 -23.19 28.21
CA ASP A 44 5.53 -24.40 27.43
C ASP A 44 6.35 -24.32 26.14
N LEU A 45 7.55 -24.90 26.17
CA LEU A 45 8.55 -24.90 25.10
C LEU A 45 8.04 -25.44 23.76
N PHE A 46 6.91 -26.14 23.74
CA PHE A 46 6.36 -26.79 22.53
C PHE A 46 5.04 -26.19 22.06
N SER A 47 4.49 -25.22 22.79
CA SER A 47 3.26 -24.54 22.37
C SER A 47 3.45 -23.76 21.07
N ASN A 48 2.51 -23.97 20.15
CA ASN A 48 2.34 -23.20 18.92
C ASN A 48 1.09 -22.32 19.10
N VAL A 49 1.28 -21.07 19.48
CA VAL A 49 0.17 -20.16 19.83
C VAL A 49 0.37 -18.78 19.21
N ASP A 50 -0.73 -18.17 18.79
CA ASP A 50 -0.79 -16.76 18.42
C ASP A 50 -1.13 -15.98 19.68
N ILE A 51 -0.17 -15.22 20.18
CA ILE A 51 -0.25 -14.47 21.44
C ILE A 51 -1.08 -13.20 21.24
N LEU A 52 -0.90 -12.55 20.09
CA LEU A 52 -1.64 -11.37 19.68
C LEU A 52 -1.91 -11.49 18.19
N LYS A 53 -3.14 -11.19 17.78
CA LYS A 53 -3.54 -11.09 16.38
C LYS A 53 -4.58 -9.97 16.27
N VAL A 54 -4.17 -8.86 15.66
CA VAL A 54 -5.00 -7.66 15.57
C VAL A 54 -4.82 -6.99 14.22
N ALA A 55 -5.92 -6.50 13.66
CA ALA A 55 -5.92 -5.66 12.47
C ALA A 55 -6.55 -4.30 12.81
N SER A 56 -5.96 -3.21 12.30
CA SER A 56 -6.51 -1.86 12.39
C SER A 56 -5.85 -0.94 11.37
N GLY A 57 -6.63 -0.08 10.71
CA GLY A 57 -6.09 0.93 9.78
C GLY A 57 -5.27 0.37 8.63
N GLY A 58 -5.59 -0.82 8.11
CA GLY A 58 -4.77 -1.48 7.08
C GLY A 58 -3.44 -2.05 7.59
N HIS A 59 -3.22 -2.05 8.91
CA HIS A 59 -2.11 -2.73 9.56
C HIS A 59 -2.56 -4.04 10.18
N ILE A 60 -1.73 -5.08 10.09
CA ILE A 60 -1.96 -6.38 10.75
C ILE A 60 -0.75 -6.72 11.61
N PHE A 61 -0.98 -6.95 12.89
CA PHE A 61 0.06 -7.33 13.84
C PHE A 61 -0.23 -8.74 14.34
N ILE A 62 0.77 -9.62 14.21
CA ILE A 62 0.72 -10.98 14.74
C ILE A 62 1.96 -11.23 15.58
N ILE A 63 1.78 -11.58 16.85
CA ILE A 63 2.85 -12.10 17.70
C ILE A 63 2.60 -13.59 17.85
N ARG A 64 3.53 -14.40 17.36
CA ARG A 64 3.38 -15.84 17.29
C ARG A 64 4.54 -16.52 17.98
N LYS A 65 4.23 -17.55 18.75
CA LYS A 65 5.22 -18.47 19.28
C LYS A 65 5.18 -19.80 18.54
N ARG A 66 6.36 -20.28 18.16
CA ARG A 66 6.59 -21.61 17.59
C ARG A 66 7.80 -22.24 18.26
N GLY A 67 7.56 -23.18 19.18
CA GLY A 67 8.62 -23.76 19.98
C GLY A 67 9.33 -22.69 20.84
N ARG A 68 10.65 -22.54 20.62
CA ARG A 68 11.50 -21.49 21.25
C ARG A 68 11.55 -20.17 20.48
N LYS A 69 10.89 -20.07 19.34
CA LYS A 69 10.91 -18.86 18.51
C LYS A 69 9.68 -18.03 18.81
N LEU A 70 9.91 -16.75 19.11
CA LEU A 70 8.89 -15.73 19.14
C LEU A 70 9.07 -14.89 17.87
N THR A 71 8.03 -14.80 17.06
CA THR A 71 8.04 -14.05 15.80
C THR A 71 6.96 -12.99 15.83
N PHE A 72 7.35 -11.75 15.58
CA PHE A 72 6.44 -10.64 15.35
C PHE A 72 6.34 -10.39 13.85
N TYR A 73 5.12 -10.44 13.33
CA TYR A 73 4.79 -10.05 11.97
C TYR A 73 4.02 -8.73 11.99
N LYS A 74 4.45 -7.82 11.12
CA LYS A 74 3.74 -6.57 10.80
C LYS A 74 3.42 -6.57 9.32
N HIS A 75 2.16 -6.40 8.97
CA HIS A 75 1.74 -6.03 7.64
C HIS A 75 1.25 -4.59 7.61
N SER A 76 1.50 -3.87 6.52
CA SER A 76 0.87 -2.59 6.24
C SER A 76 0.67 -2.41 4.74
N LEU A 77 -0.29 -1.57 4.34
CA LEU A 77 -0.54 -1.25 2.94
C LEU A 77 0.70 -0.64 2.25
N SER A 78 1.47 0.14 3.02
CA SER A 78 2.74 0.75 2.64
C SER A 78 3.90 -0.21 2.36
N THR A 79 4.11 -1.19 3.26
CA THR A 79 5.37 -1.95 3.32
C THR A 79 5.23 -3.43 3.02
N GLY A 80 4.01 -3.94 2.89
CA GLY A 80 3.75 -5.37 2.91
C GLY A 80 4.11 -5.98 4.27
N THR A 81 4.48 -7.27 4.27
CA THR A 81 4.73 -8.05 5.49
C THR A 81 6.21 -8.05 5.87
N LEU A 82 6.51 -7.60 7.09
CA LEU A 82 7.82 -7.65 7.74
C LEU A 82 7.74 -8.63 8.92
N ALA A 83 8.83 -9.34 9.18
CA ALA A 83 8.94 -10.25 10.31
C ALA A 83 10.17 -9.92 11.18
N CYS A 84 10.07 -10.14 12.49
CA CYS A 84 11.16 -10.02 13.44
C CYS A 84 11.12 -11.22 14.38
N GLU A 85 12.24 -11.91 14.56
CA GLU A 85 12.31 -13.14 15.36
C GLU A 85 13.25 -12.99 16.55
N ILE A 86 12.85 -13.57 17.68
CA ILE A 86 13.68 -13.75 18.89
C ILE A 86 13.67 -15.22 19.25
N GLU A 87 14.86 -15.76 19.52
CA GLU A 87 15.00 -17.06 20.16
C GLU A 87 14.97 -16.91 21.69
N LEU A 88 14.04 -17.63 22.32
CA LEU A 88 13.85 -17.64 23.76
C LEU A 88 14.84 -18.61 24.42
N PHE A 89 15.61 -18.13 25.40
CA PHE A 89 16.58 -18.94 26.15
C PHE A 89 15.99 -19.37 27.51
N ARG A 90 15.78 -20.68 27.71
CA ARG A 90 15.26 -21.33 28.94
C ARG A 90 14.01 -20.63 29.52
N GLU A 91 13.51 -21.11 30.66
CA GLU A 91 12.32 -20.56 31.32
C GLU A 91 12.54 -19.08 31.62
N VAL A 92 11.75 -18.24 30.96
CA VAL A 92 11.72 -16.81 31.20
C VAL A 92 10.66 -16.61 32.28
N GLY A 93 11.05 -15.98 33.39
CA GLY A 93 10.11 -15.58 34.44
C GLY A 93 9.20 -14.45 33.96
N GLU A 94 8.85 -13.51 34.84
CA GLU A 94 8.15 -12.31 34.40
C GLU A 94 9.00 -11.53 33.39
N VAL A 95 8.47 -11.36 32.18
CA VAL A 95 9.09 -10.62 31.11
C VAL A 95 8.13 -9.59 30.52
N SER A 96 8.68 -8.48 30.06
CA SER A 96 7.95 -7.50 29.25
C SER A 96 8.38 -7.62 27.80
N LEU A 97 7.42 -7.62 26.88
CA LEU A 97 7.66 -7.65 25.44
C LEU A 97 7.49 -6.24 24.88
N GLY A 98 8.58 -5.64 24.43
CA GLY A 98 8.55 -4.39 23.70
C GLY A 98 8.60 -4.63 22.19
N ILE A 99 7.79 -3.89 21.45
CA ILE A 99 7.77 -3.90 19.99
C ILE A 99 7.88 -2.46 19.54
N ASN A 100 8.85 -2.20 18.69
CA ASN A 100 8.99 -0.94 17.97
C ASN A 100 8.80 -1.23 16.48
N TRP A 101 7.99 -0.43 15.82
CA TRP A 101 7.79 -0.54 14.39
C TRP A 101 7.90 0.80 13.70
N GLY A 102 8.34 0.72 12.45
CA GLY A 102 8.20 1.77 11.48
C GLY A 102 8.10 1.19 10.08
N TYR A 103 8.32 2.04 9.09
CA TYR A 103 8.23 1.66 7.68
C TYR A 103 9.45 0.86 7.17
N LYS A 104 10.65 1.09 7.72
CA LYS A 104 11.91 0.40 7.33
C LYS A 104 12.46 -0.57 8.37
N LYS A 105 11.88 -0.57 9.56
CA LYS A 105 12.45 -1.26 10.71
C LYS A 105 11.34 -1.80 11.58
N ILE A 106 11.49 -3.05 11.99
CA ILE A 106 10.75 -3.60 13.11
C ILE A 106 11.75 -4.21 14.07
N GLU A 107 11.52 -3.98 15.34
CA GLU A 107 12.31 -4.50 16.44
C GLU A 107 11.38 -5.07 17.48
N MET A 108 11.77 -6.21 17.99
CA MET A 108 11.15 -6.83 19.14
C MET A 108 12.22 -6.97 20.20
N PHE A 109 11.88 -6.72 21.45
CA PHE A 109 12.78 -6.92 22.57
C PHE A 109 12.05 -7.48 23.77
N ILE A 110 12.73 -8.34 24.52
CA ILE A 110 12.22 -8.95 25.74
C ILE A 110 13.07 -8.42 26.90
N LEU A 111 12.40 -7.80 27.85
CA LEU A 111 12.98 -7.32 29.10
C LEU A 111 12.61 -8.32 30.20
N SER A 112 13.60 -8.97 30.78
CA SER A 112 13.38 -9.84 31.94
C SER A 112 13.48 -9.02 33.23
N ASN A 113 12.49 -9.14 34.11
CA ASN A 113 12.53 -8.46 35.42
C ASN A 113 13.67 -8.99 36.31
N ASN A 114 14.05 -10.26 36.13
CA ASN A 114 15.03 -10.95 36.98
C ASN A 114 16.45 -10.98 36.41
N SER A 115 16.65 -10.63 35.14
CA SER A 115 17.97 -10.63 34.53
C SER A 115 18.23 -9.32 33.81
N LYS A 116 19.43 -8.75 33.98
CA LYS A 116 19.89 -7.58 33.19
C LYS A 116 20.08 -7.89 31.68
N ARG A 117 19.53 -9.02 31.20
CA ARG A 117 19.66 -9.48 29.82
C ARG A 117 18.42 -9.06 29.04
N THR A 118 18.64 -8.22 28.03
CA THR A 118 17.65 -7.90 27.01
C THR A 118 17.88 -8.82 25.83
N LEU A 119 16.85 -9.55 25.41
CA LEU A 119 16.86 -10.21 24.11
C LEU A 119 16.30 -9.25 23.08
N SER A 120 16.96 -9.10 21.94
CA SER A 120 16.49 -8.24 20.85
C SER A 120 16.50 -9.02 19.56
N GLY A 121 15.37 -9.01 18.85
CA GLY A 121 15.25 -9.54 17.51
C GLY A 121 15.50 -8.43 16.50
N LYS A 122 16.07 -8.81 15.36
CA LYS A 122 16.17 -7.91 14.20
C LYS A 122 15.22 -8.40 13.12
N MET A 123 14.84 -7.46 12.25
CA MET A 123 14.02 -7.73 11.07
C MET A 123 14.64 -8.84 10.21
N ILE A 124 13.80 -9.77 9.77
CA ILE A 124 14.08 -10.84 8.81
C ILE A 124 13.11 -10.73 7.63
N GLU A 125 13.50 -11.29 6.48
CA GLU A 125 12.59 -11.41 5.35
C GLU A 125 11.49 -12.42 5.70
N SER A 126 10.23 -12.05 5.42
CA SER A 126 9.07 -12.90 5.67
C SER A 126 8.79 -13.77 4.45
N ASP A 127 8.63 -15.08 4.65
CA ASP A 127 8.15 -16.02 3.63
C ASP A 127 6.62 -16.07 3.54
N ILE A 128 5.95 -15.27 4.37
CA ILE A 128 4.50 -15.14 4.42
C ILE A 128 4.03 -13.72 4.09
N GLU A 129 2.91 -13.63 3.39
CA GLU A 129 2.13 -12.40 3.26
C GLU A 129 0.83 -12.53 4.06
N LEU A 130 0.55 -11.52 4.88
CA LEU A 130 -0.69 -11.41 5.63
C LEU A 130 -1.68 -10.57 4.83
N ILE A 131 -2.91 -11.06 4.69
CA ILE A 131 -3.97 -10.37 3.98
C ILE A 131 -5.23 -10.40 4.84
N GLU A 132 -5.90 -9.26 4.97
CA GLU A 132 -7.20 -9.17 5.64
C GLU A 132 -8.33 -9.29 4.59
N ILE A 133 -9.23 -10.26 4.79
CA ILE A 133 -10.42 -10.47 3.96
C ILE A 133 -11.61 -10.65 4.90
N ASN A 134 -12.62 -9.77 4.81
CA ASN A 134 -13.83 -9.82 5.64
C ASN A 134 -13.50 -10.01 7.13
N GLU A 135 -12.61 -9.17 7.67
CA GLU A 135 -12.14 -9.18 9.07
C GLU A 135 -11.37 -10.47 9.48
N LYS A 136 -11.07 -11.35 8.52
CA LYS A 136 -10.23 -12.52 8.72
C LYS A 136 -8.86 -12.28 8.14
N ILE A 137 -7.84 -12.46 8.96
CA ILE A 137 -6.45 -12.42 8.52
C ILE A 137 -6.05 -13.81 8.02
N LEU A 138 -5.77 -13.88 6.71
CA LEU A 138 -5.21 -15.03 6.01
C LEU A 138 -3.69 -14.93 5.93
N GLU A 139 -3.04 -16.09 5.89
CA GLU A 139 -1.60 -16.21 5.69
C GLU A 139 -1.35 -16.95 4.39
N VAL A 140 -0.61 -16.32 3.49
CA VAL A 140 -0.24 -16.92 2.22
C VAL A 140 1.26 -17.20 2.27
N LYS A 141 1.63 -18.48 2.19
CA LYS A 141 3.03 -18.93 2.17
C LYS A 141 3.58 -18.92 0.75
N GLY A 142 4.78 -18.37 0.59
CA GLY A 142 5.51 -18.35 -0.67
C GLY A 142 5.91 -16.94 -1.09
N ASN A 143 6.94 -16.85 -1.94
CA ASN A 143 7.41 -15.58 -2.49
C ASN A 143 6.37 -15.11 -3.53
N LEU A 144 5.38 -14.34 -3.09
CA LEU A 144 4.24 -13.85 -3.90
C LEU A 144 4.65 -12.87 -5.00
N LYS A 145 5.96 -12.61 -5.15
CA LYS A 145 6.54 -11.96 -6.32
C LYS A 145 6.16 -12.64 -7.65
N ASN A 146 5.67 -13.88 -7.67
CA ASN A 146 5.32 -14.60 -8.90
C ASN A 146 3.85 -15.04 -9.07
N SER A 147 2.92 -14.68 -8.18
CA SER A 147 1.52 -15.15 -8.30
C SER A 147 0.58 -14.05 -8.78
N LEU A 148 0.07 -14.18 -10.00
CA LEU A 148 -1.07 -13.41 -10.49
C LEU A 148 -2.29 -13.79 -9.64
N TYR A 149 -2.80 -12.87 -8.82
CA TYR A 149 -3.95 -13.12 -7.95
C TYR A 149 -5.25 -13.23 -8.77
N LEU A 150 -5.61 -14.44 -9.20
CA LEU A 150 -6.94 -14.74 -9.75
C LEU A 150 -7.80 -15.35 -8.65
N TYR A 151 -8.66 -14.55 -8.00
CA TYR A 151 -9.63 -15.09 -7.03
C TYR A 151 -11.03 -14.47 -7.18
N ASN A 152 -12.02 -15.36 -7.34
CA ASN A 152 -13.47 -15.18 -7.25
C ASN A 152 -13.98 -16.43 -6.50
N LYS A 153 -14.57 -16.34 -5.30
CA LYS A 153 -16.04 -16.40 -5.11
C LYS A 153 -16.59 -15.94 -3.75
N THR A 154 -15.79 -15.45 -2.80
CA THR A 154 -16.32 -15.09 -1.47
C THR A 154 -15.66 -13.90 -0.75
N GLY A 155 -14.72 -13.19 -1.39
CA GLY A 155 -14.14 -11.98 -0.82
C GLY A 155 -13.21 -11.27 -1.80
N GLU A 156 -13.26 -9.94 -1.81
CA GLU A 156 -12.35 -9.11 -2.60
C GLU A 156 -11.00 -9.03 -1.88
N VAL A 157 -9.94 -9.59 -2.49
CA VAL A 157 -8.58 -9.37 -2.01
C VAL A 157 -8.20 -7.93 -2.34
N ARG A 158 -8.11 -7.09 -1.31
CA ARG A 158 -7.60 -5.73 -1.45
C ARG A 158 -6.07 -5.78 -1.43
N LEU A 159 -5.46 -5.93 -2.61
CA LEU A 159 -4.02 -5.72 -2.77
C LEU A 159 -3.64 -4.31 -2.28
N THR A 160 -2.39 -4.07 -1.94
CA THR A 160 -1.90 -2.70 -1.72
C THR A 160 -1.75 -1.96 -3.05
N ALA A 161 -1.64 -0.63 -3.03
CA ALA A 161 -1.41 0.17 -4.23
C ALA A 161 -0.14 -0.29 -4.95
N ILE A 162 0.97 -0.44 -4.22
CA ILE A 162 2.24 -0.86 -4.79
C ILE A 162 2.19 -2.30 -5.32
N ASN A 163 1.47 -3.20 -4.67
CA ASN A 163 1.29 -4.56 -5.18
C ASN A 163 0.43 -4.56 -6.45
N SER A 164 -0.65 -3.78 -6.49
CA SER A 164 -1.46 -3.61 -7.70
C SER A 164 -0.65 -3.06 -8.88
N TRP A 165 0.23 -2.09 -8.63
CA TRP A 165 1.15 -1.58 -9.66
C TRP A 165 2.10 -2.66 -10.18
N ASN A 166 2.72 -3.42 -9.27
CA ASN A 166 3.65 -4.50 -9.64
C ASN A 166 2.95 -5.60 -10.43
N GLU A 167 1.71 -5.96 -10.12
CA GLU A 167 0.93 -6.92 -10.91
C GLU A 167 0.66 -6.42 -12.33
N ILE A 168 0.43 -5.12 -12.51
CA ILE A 168 0.25 -4.52 -13.84
C ILE A 168 1.55 -4.60 -14.65
N LEU A 169 2.69 -4.31 -14.03
CA LEU A 169 4.00 -4.45 -14.69
C LEU A 169 4.29 -5.90 -15.09
N LYS A 170 3.92 -6.88 -14.26
CA LYS A 170 4.01 -8.31 -14.60
C LYS A 170 3.08 -8.69 -15.75
N GLY A 171 1.85 -8.19 -15.74
CA GLY A 171 0.92 -8.38 -16.86
C GLY A 171 1.49 -7.84 -18.17
N ILE A 172 2.10 -6.64 -18.14
CA ILE A 172 2.77 -6.04 -19.29
C ILE A 172 3.99 -6.87 -19.73
N SER A 173 4.79 -7.39 -18.79
CA SER A 173 5.93 -8.23 -19.16
C SER A 173 5.50 -9.53 -19.84
N LEU A 174 4.42 -10.16 -19.38
CA LEU A 174 3.83 -11.34 -20.04
C LEU A 174 3.34 -11.01 -21.45
N LEU A 175 2.68 -9.87 -21.65
CA LEU A 175 2.28 -9.42 -22.99
C LEU A 175 3.49 -9.17 -23.90
N LYS A 176 4.57 -8.59 -23.36
CA LYS A 176 5.81 -8.34 -24.11
C LYS A 176 6.45 -9.64 -24.61
N GLU A 177 6.40 -10.72 -23.84
CA GLU A 177 6.91 -12.03 -24.27
C GLU A 177 6.21 -12.55 -25.54
N GLU A 178 4.93 -12.22 -25.74
CA GLU A 178 4.20 -12.58 -26.97
C GLU A 178 4.70 -11.79 -28.20
N VAL A 179 5.19 -10.56 -28.03
CA VAL A 179 5.78 -9.78 -29.14
C VAL A 179 7.08 -10.41 -29.63
N LEU A 180 7.87 -10.99 -28.71
CA LEU A 180 9.10 -11.71 -29.08
C LEU A 180 8.81 -12.93 -29.95
N LYS A 181 7.60 -13.51 -29.86
CA LYS A 181 7.16 -14.64 -30.68
C LYS A 181 6.63 -14.20 -32.05
N GLU A 182 5.95 -13.07 -32.13
CA GLU A 182 5.33 -12.59 -33.37
C GLU A 182 5.35 -11.06 -33.50
N LYS A 183 6.33 -10.53 -34.26
CA LYS A 183 6.55 -9.09 -34.40
C LYS A 183 5.38 -8.32 -35.04
N SER A 184 4.54 -8.98 -35.84
CA SER A 184 3.31 -8.40 -36.42
C SER A 184 2.33 -7.87 -35.36
N LYS A 185 2.40 -8.40 -34.13
CA LYS A 185 1.53 -8.02 -33.00
C LYS A 185 2.09 -6.86 -32.17
N GLU A 186 3.29 -6.37 -32.46
CA GLU A 186 3.99 -5.35 -31.66
C GLU A 186 3.10 -4.13 -31.38
N ILE A 187 2.47 -3.57 -32.42
CA ILE A 187 1.64 -2.36 -32.29
C ILE A 187 0.45 -2.59 -31.34
N ILE A 188 -0.23 -3.73 -31.47
CA ILE A 188 -1.38 -4.08 -30.63
C ILE A 188 -0.93 -4.21 -29.18
N VAL A 189 0.12 -5.00 -28.95
CA VAL A 189 0.62 -5.28 -27.61
C VAL A 189 1.14 -4.02 -26.94
N VAL A 190 1.89 -3.19 -27.64
CA VAL A 190 2.38 -1.93 -27.10
C VAL A 190 1.22 -1.01 -26.74
N ASN A 191 0.21 -0.86 -27.60
CA ASN A 191 -0.96 -0.03 -27.30
C ASN A 191 -1.73 -0.56 -26.08
N LEU A 192 -2.03 -1.87 -26.02
CA LEU A 192 -2.68 -2.49 -24.86
C LEU A 192 -1.84 -2.33 -23.58
N SER A 193 -0.51 -2.43 -23.70
CA SER A 193 0.40 -2.27 -22.58
C SER A 193 0.42 -0.83 -22.07
N ILE A 194 0.42 0.17 -22.98
CA ILE A 194 0.32 1.59 -22.60
C ILE A 194 -1.04 1.90 -21.96
N LEU A 195 -2.14 1.35 -22.49
CA LEU A 195 -3.46 1.46 -21.86
C LEU A 195 -3.43 0.93 -20.43
N SER A 196 -2.84 -0.25 -20.24
CA SER A 196 -2.72 -0.92 -18.94
C SER A 196 -1.80 -0.14 -17.99
N LEU A 197 -0.68 0.38 -18.49
CA LEU A 197 0.29 1.17 -17.72
C LEU A 197 -0.32 2.46 -17.19
N VAL A 198 -1.00 3.23 -18.05
CA VAL A 198 -1.62 4.51 -17.64
C VAL A 198 -2.80 4.27 -16.68
N SER A 199 -3.59 3.23 -16.92
CA SER A 199 -4.69 2.85 -16.01
C SER A 199 -4.14 2.36 -14.67
N GLY A 200 -3.04 1.62 -14.68
CA GLY A 200 -2.34 1.19 -13.48
C GLY A 200 -1.73 2.33 -12.68
N PHE A 201 -1.22 3.34 -13.36
CA PHE A 201 -0.68 4.54 -12.75
C PHE A 201 -1.76 5.34 -12.03
N GLU A 202 -2.89 5.56 -12.69
CA GLU A 202 -4.05 6.21 -12.10
C GLU A 202 -4.55 5.42 -10.88
N SER A 203 -4.74 4.11 -11.06
CA SER A 203 -5.20 3.21 -10.00
C SER A 203 -4.24 3.23 -8.80
N TYR A 204 -2.93 3.16 -9.04
CA TYR A 204 -1.92 3.27 -7.99
C TYR A 204 -2.05 4.59 -7.23
N LEU A 205 -2.07 5.73 -7.91
CA LEU A 205 -2.11 7.04 -7.26
C LEU A 205 -3.38 7.24 -6.44
N LYS A 206 -4.53 6.89 -7.04
CA LYS A 206 -5.83 6.95 -6.40
C LYS A 206 -5.88 6.07 -5.15
N LYS A 207 -5.41 4.84 -5.28
CA LYS A 207 -5.41 3.87 -4.17
C LYS A 207 -4.44 4.28 -3.09
N ARG A 208 -3.19 4.62 -3.43
CA ARG A 208 -2.18 5.05 -2.46
C ARG A 208 -2.64 6.29 -1.69
N PHE A 209 -3.31 7.21 -2.36
CA PHE A 209 -3.89 8.38 -1.73
C PHE A 209 -4.90 8.01 -0.64
N LEU A 210 -5.82 7.07 -0.90
CA LEU A 210 -6.77 6.57 0.10
C LEU A 210 -6.13 5.67 1.16
N GLU A 211 -5.05 4.95 0.83
CA GLU A 211 -4.32 4.12 1.80
C GLU A 211 -3.71 4.98 2.92
N LEU A 212 -3.24 6.19 2.62
CA LEU A 212 -2.66 7.07 3.63
C LEU A 212 -3.66 7.44 4.73
N GLU A 213 -4.90 7.71 4.35
CA GLU A 213 -6.00 7.90 5.32
C GLU A 213 -6.17 6.68 6.22
N LYS A 214 -6.20 5.48 5.60
CA LYS A 214 -6.40 4.22 6.31
C LYS A 214 -5.26 3.93 7.28
N GLU A 215 -4.03 4.31 6.89
CA GLU A 215 -2.80 4.27 7.70
C GLU A 215 -2.73 5.39 8.76
N GLY A 216 -3.87 6.07 9.03
CA GLY A 216 -3.97 7.06 10.10
C GLY A 216 -3.23 8.38 9.82
N ILE A 217 -2.77 8.62 8.59
CA ILE A 217 -2.15 9.89 8.22
C ILE A 217 -3.25 10.96 8.17
N GLU A 218 -3.07 12.01 8.97
CA GLU A 218 -4.03 13.11 9.07
C GLU A 218 -4.22 13.81 7.71
N ILE A 219 -5.49 13.97 7.32
CA ILE A 219 -5.87 14.66 6.09
C ILE A 219 -6.26 16.10 6.43
N ASN A 220 -5.76 17.06 5.64
CA ASN A 220 -6.30 18.41 5.67
C ASN A 220 -7.60 18.51 4.84
N TYR A 221 -8.72 18.14 5.47
CA TYR A 221 -10.04 18.12 4.86
C TYR A 221 -10.46 19.49 4.31
N ASP A 222 -10.24 20.57 5.07
CA ASP A 222 -10.56 21.93 4.65
C ASP A 222 -9.94 22.29 3.28
N LYS A 223 -8.64 22.01 3.11
CA LYS A 223 -7.92 22.31 1.86
C LYS A 223 -8.34 21.43 0.70
N ILE A 224 -8.71 20.17 0.96
CA ILE A 224 -9.24 19.27 -0.06
C ILE A 224 -10.63 19.74 -0.49
N TYR A 225 -11.55 19.93 0.45
CA TYR A 225 -12.92 20.36 0.17
C TYR A 225 -12.94 21.70 -0.54
N SER A 226 -12.05 22.62 -0.17
CA SER A 226 -11.89 23.89 -0.89
C SER A 226 -11.57 23.70 -2.38
N PHE A 227 -10.92 22.59 -2.75
CA PHE A 227 -10.43 22.31 -4.09
C PHE A 227 -11.37 21.45 -4.91
N ILE A 228 -12.03 20.45 -4.30
CA ILE A 228 -12.83 19.46 -5.04
C ILE A 228 -14.33 19.72 -5.00
N LEU A 229 -14.83 20.42 -3.97
CA LEU A 229 -16.26 20.67 -3.81
C LEU A 229 -16.65 22.04 -4.36
N THR A 230 -17.82 22.10 -4.99
CA THR A 230 -18.47 23.37 -5.34
C THR A 230 -18.95 24.09 -4.07
N LYS A 231 -19.48 25.32 -4.23
CA LYS A 231 -20.04 26.06 -3.09
C LYS A 231 -21.26 25.35 -2.51
N ASP A 232 -22.18 24.94 -3.38
CA ASP A 232 -23.42 24.25 -3.00
C ASP A 232 -23.13 22.91 -2.30
N GLU A 233 -22.13 22.16 -2.75
CA GLU A 233 -21.72 20.89 -2.12
C GLU A 233 -21.12 21.09 -0.71
N LYS A 234 -20.47 22.23 -0.46
CA LYS A 234 -19.97 22.56 0.89
C LYS A 234 -21.10 22.95 1.83
N GLU A 235 -22.14 23.60 1.32
CA GLU A 235 -23.33 23.95 2.10
C GLU A 235 -24.14 22.69 2.46
N ASN A 236 -24.12 21.67 1.60
CA ASN A 236 -24.77 20.36 1.82
C ASN A 236 -23.80 19.26 2.29
N MET A 237 -22.74 19.62 3.01
CA MET A 237 -21.72 18.64 3.44
C MET A 237 -22.30 17.50 4.28
N ASN A 238 -23.33 17.76 5.09
CA ASN A 238 -23.98 16.74 5.91
C ASN A 238 -24.52 15.56 5.08
N GLU A 239 -25.02 15.82 3.87
CA GLU A 239 -25.50 14.75 2.97
C GLU A 239 -24.35 13.83 2.52
N ILE A 240 -23.16 14.40 2.29
CA ILE A 240 -21.96 13.63 1.92
C ILE A 240 -21.51 12.74 3.10
N ILE A 241 -21.58 13.28 4.32
CA ILE A 241 -21.23 12.55 5.55
C ILE A 241 -22.21 11.40 5.79
N GLU A 242 -23.51 11.66 5.68
CA GLU A 242 -24.56 10.64 5.82
C GLU A 242 -24.43 9.54 4.77
N GLU A 243 -24.23 9.90 3.49
CA GLU A 243 -24.04 8.93 2.41
C GLU A 243 -22.78 8.06 2.62
N ALA A 244 -21.69 8.65 3.11
CA ALA A 244 -20.47 7.92 3.42
C ALA A 244 -20.67 6.93 4.59
N ALA A 245 -21.39 7.36 5.63
CA ALA A 245 -21.73 6.53 6.78
C ALA A 245 -22.64 5.34 6.40
N GLU A 246 -23.66 5.56 5.56
CA GLU A 246 -24.54 4.49 5.06
C GLU A 246 -23.75 3.41 4.30
N LYS A 247 -22.71 3.81 3.57
CA LYS A 247 -21.85 2.91 2.78
C LYS A 247 -20.67 2.34 3.58
N ASN A 248 -20.50 2.73 4.85
CA ASN A 248 -19.35 2.36 5.69
C ASN A 248 -17.98 2.66 5.03
N ILE A 249 -17.86 3.81 4.37
CA ILE A 249 -16.62 4.30 3.76
C ILE A 249 -16.29 5.72 4.25
N SER A 250 -15.06 6.19 4.04
CA SER A 250 -14.73 7.59 4.35
C SER A 250 -15.38 8.56 3.37
N GLU A 251 -15.60 9.80 3.81
CA GLU A 251 -16.08 10.90 2.97
C GLU A 251 -15.18 11.08 1.74
N LEU A 252 -13.86 10.94 1.93
CA LEU A 252 -12.88 11.05 0.87
C LEU A 252 -12.96 9.89 -0.12
N GLU A 253 -13.16 8.66 0.37
CA GLU A 253 -13.38 7.47 -0.46
C GLU A 253 -14.64 7.62 -1.31
N LEU A 254 -15.74 8.12 -0.74
CA LEU A 254 -16.98 8.42 -1.47
C LEU A 254 -16.74 9.46 -2.59
N LEU A 255 -16.05 10.55 -2.29
CA LEU A 255 -15.79 11.64 -3.25
C LEU A 255 -14.90 11.19 -4.42
N ILE A 256 -13.98 10.27 -4.17
CA ILE A 256 -13.01 9.78 -5.16
C ILE A 256 -13.54 8.58 -5.97
N ASN A 257 -14.22 7.64 -5.32
CA ASN A 257 -14.69 6.40 -5.97
C ASN A 257 -16.04 6.56 -6.63
N GLU A 258 -17.01 7.14 -5.93
CA GLU A 258 -18.39 7.22 -6.38
C GLU A 258 -18.67 8.52 -7.13
N LYS A 259 -18.21 9.65 -6.59
CA LYS A 259 -18.50 10.98 -7.18
C LYS A 259 -17.45 11.44 -8.20
N GLY A 260 -16.33 10.72 -8.35
CA GLY A 260 -15.31 10.97 -9.37
C GLY A 260 -14.69 12.37 -9.32
N LYS A 261 -14.64 13.01 -8.14
CA LYS A 261 -14.27 14.43 -8.01
C LYS A 261 -12.80 14.72 -8.27
N ILE A 262 -11.95 13.70 -8.27
CA ILE A 262 -10.52 13.81 -8.56
C ILE A 262 -10.17 12.90 -9.73
N ASN A 263 -9.68 13.52 -10.80
CA ASN A 263 -9.10 12.80 -11.93
C ASN A 263 -7.59 12.62 -11.71
N PHE A 264 -7.17 11.40 -11.37
CA PHE A 264 -5.76 11.03 -11.14
C PHE A 264 -4.96 10.81 -12.44
N GLN A 265 -5.59 10.87 -13.61
CA GLN A 265 -4.89 10.90 -14.91
C GLN A 265 -4.30 12.28 -15.19
N ILE A 266 -4.79 13.34 -14.54
CA ILE A 266 -4.27 14.70 -14.75
C ILE A 266 -3.16 14.96 -13.73
N TYR A 267 -1.90 14.93 -14.19
CA TYR A 267 -0.72 15.15 -13.35
C TYR A 267 -0.83 16.38 -12.43
N ASP A 268 -1.34 17.51 -12.96
CA ASP A 268 -1.46 18.75 -12.18
C ASP A 268 -2.51 18.63 -11.06
N ASN A 269 -3.55 17.80 -11.24
CA ASN A 269 -4.50 17.47 -10.19
C ASN A 269 -3.83 16.62 -9.12
N VAL A 270 -3.08 15.58 -9.51
CA VAL A 270 -2.34 14.72 -8.58
C VAL A 270 -1.42 15.57 -7.70
N LYS A 271 -0.63 16.48 -8.30
CA LYS A 271 0.24 17.40 -7.56
C LYS A 271 -0.53 18.25 -6.55
N LYS A 272 -1.67 18.81 -6.94
CA LYS A 272 -2.49 19.68 -6.08
C LYS A 272 -3.13 18.90 -4.94
N VAL A 273 -3.71 17.72 -5.23
CA VAL A 273 -4.44 16.93 -4.24
C VAL A 273 -3.49 16.39 -3.18
N PHE A 274 -2.36 15.77 -3.57
CA PHE A 274 -1.36 15.29 -2.61
C PHE A 274 -0.78 16.42 -1.74
N SER A 275 -0.55 17.59 -2.33
CA SER A 275 -0.07 18.76 -1.58
C SER A 275 -1.12 19.33 -0.63
N LYS A 276 -2.40 19.33 -1.02
CA LYS A 276 -3.48 19.86 -0.19
C LYS A 276 -3.85 18.91 0.95
N ALA A 277 -3.91 17.61 0.66
CA ALA A 277 -4.30 16.56 1.58
C ALA A 277 -3.23 16.27 2.64
N TYR A 278 -2.01 15.99 2.17
CA TYR A 278 -0.95 15.37 2.96
C TYR A 278 0.34 16.21 2.98
N ASN A 279 0.28 17.45 2.47
CA ASN A 279 1.44 18.33 2.34
C ASN A 279 2.60 17.73 1.51
N ILE A 280 2.32 16.76 0.64
CA ILE A 280 3.33 16.17 -0.25
C ILE A 280 3.44 17.03 -1.51
N LYS A 281 4.59 17.67 -1.69
CA LYS A 281 4.92 18.40 -2.91
C LYS A 281 5.56 17.47 -3.93
N ILE A 282 4.81 17.06 -4.96
CA ILE A 282 5.34 16.22 -6.04
C ILE A 282 6.50 16.88 -6.80
N SER A 283 6.56 18.22 -6.80
CA SER A 283 7.71 18.97 -7.35
C SER A 283 9.04 18.66 -6.66
N ASP A 284 9.00 18.19 -5.42
CA ASP A 284 10.18 18.03 -4.57
C ASP A 284 10.73 16.59 -4.69
N LEU A 285 10.16 15.75 -5.56
CA LEU A 285 10.57 14.35 -5.78
C LEU A 285 11.82 14.22 -6.68
N GLU A 286 12.50 15.33 -7.01
CA GLU A 286 13.71 15.36 -7.87
C GLU A 286 13.52 14.61 -9.21
N ILE A 287 12.33 14.67 -9.79
CA ILE A 287 12.02 14.03 -11.08
C ILE A 287 12.38 15.02 -12.20
N ASP A 288 13.10 14.55 -13.22
CA ASP A 288 13.47 15.41 -14.34
C ASP A 288 12.20 15.95 -15.02
N SER A 289 12.18 17.25 -15.28
CA SER A 289 11.17 17.92 -16.10
C SER A 289 10.85 17.17 -17.41
N LYS A 290 11.86 16.59 -18.07
CA LYS A 290 11.69 15.81 -19.30
C LYS A 290 10.94 14.50 -19.06
N GLU A 291 11.15 13.85 -17.93
CA GLU A 291 10.39 12.65 -17.54
C GLU A 291 8.93 13.00 -17.26
N ILE A 292 8.66 14.14 -16.60
CA ILE A 292 7.29 14.62 -16.36
C ILE A 292 6.58 14.94 -17.67
N GLU A 293 7.25 15.63 -18.59
CA GLU A 293 6.71 15.94 -19.91
C GLU A 293 6.41 14.66 -20.70
N TYR A 294 7.33 13.69 -20.67
CA TYR A 294 7.13 12.39 -21.29
C TYR A 294 5.94 11.64 -20.67
N LEU A 295 5.80 11.63 -19.34
CA LEU A 295 4.68 11.03 -18.64
C LEU A 295 3.35 11.65 -19.11
N LYS A 296 3.25 12.99 -19.10
CA LYS A 296 2.06 13.72 -19.60
C LYS A 296 1.73 13.35 -21.05
N ARG A 297 2.74 13.24 -21.90
CA ARG A 297 2.60 12.86 -23.30
C ARG A 297 2.05 11.44 -23.46
N ILE A 298 2.49 10.48 -22.67
CA ILE A 298 1.96 9.10 -22.70
C ILE A 298 0.50 9.05 -22.21
N ILE A 299 0.11 9.86 -21.22
CA ILE A 299 -1.30 9.98 -20.80
C ILE A 299 -2.16 10.50 -21.95
N GLN A 300 -1.70 11.55 -22.64
CA GLN A 300 -2.39 12.07 -23.83
C GLN A 300 -2.46 11.03 -24.94
N TYR A 301 -1.39 10.28 -25.16
CA TYR A 301 -1.35 9.19 -26.13
C TYR A 301 -2.39 8.11 -25.80
N ARG A 302 -2.55 7.74 -24.53
CA ARG A 302 -3.60 6.82 -24.05
C ARG A 302 -5.01 7.29 -24.45
N HIS A 303 -5.30 8.59 -24.37
CA HIS A 303 -6.58 9.13 -24.85
C HIS A 303 -6.75 8.97 -26.37
N LYS A 304 -5.68 9.14 -27.16
CA LYS A 304 -5.75 8.91 -28.61
C LYS A 304 -6.04 7.45 -28.94
N ILE A 305 -5.35 6.49 -28.32
CA ILE A 305 -5.51 5.06 -28.62
C ILE A 305 -6.79 4.44 -28.02
N THR A 306 -7.44 5.07 -27.04
CA THR A 306 -8.73 4.59 -26.50
C THR A 306 -9.90 4.91 -27.43
N HIS A 307 -9.82 6.03 -28.16
CA HIS A 307 -10.89 6.47 -29.07
C HIS A 307 -10.66 6.07 -30.53
N VAL A 308 -9.48 5.52 -30.84
CA VAL A 308 -9.08 5.12 -32.19
C VAL A 308 -8.72 3.63 -32.16
N SER A 309 -9.16 2.85 -33.15
CA SER A 309 -8.83 1.42 -33.21
C SER A 309 -7.30 1.23 -33.11
N PRO A 310 -6.79 0.29 -32.28
CA PRO A 310 -5.36 0.00 -32.20
C PRO A 310 -4.72 -0.38 -33.55
N MET A 311 -5.55 -0.82 -34.50
CA MET A 311 -5.16 -1.17 -35.87
C MET A 311 -5.23 -0.01 -36.86
N LEU A 312 -5.82 1.12 -36.48
CA LEU A 312 -6.03 2.25 -37.39
C LEU A 312 -4.71 2.81 -37.99
N PRO A 313 -3.57 2.82 -37.26
CA PRO A 313 -2.27 3.14 -37.85
C PRO A 313 -1.79 2.12 -38.88
N VAL A 314 -2.09 0.83 -38.67
CA VAL A 314 -1.76 -0.26 -39.62
C VAL A 314 -2.63 -0.19 -40.86
N LEU A 315 -3.93 0.12 -40.68
CA LEU A 315 -4.92 0.20 -41.75
C LEU A 315 -4.78 1.48 -42.60
N ASN A 316 -4.17 2.54 -42.06
CA ASN A 316 -3.94 3.81 -42.76
C ASN A 316 -2.44 4.11 -42.97
N ALA A 317 -1.59 3.07 -42.98
CA ALA A 317 -0.13 3.23 -43.13
C ALA A 317 0.24 4.07 -44.36
N ASP A 318 -0.54 3.98 -45.45
CA ASP A 318 -0.31 4.70 -46.70
C ASP A 318 -0.72 6.19 -46.67
N LYS A 319 -1.50 6.60 -45.66
CA LYS A 319 -2.10 7.95 -45.56
C LYS A 319 -1.58 8.77 -44.39
N LEU A 320 -0.88 8.14 -43.44
CA LEU A 320 -0.34 8.81 -42.26
C LEU A 320 1.03 9.41 -42.59
N LYS A 321 1.18 10.72 -42.42
CA LYS A 321 2.50 11.36 -42.50
C LYS A 321 3.34 10.83 -41.33
N VAL A 322 4.55 10.35 -41.65
CA VAL A 322 5.52 9.76 -40.71
C VAL A 322 5.77 10.64 -39.47
N GLU A 323 5.58 11.96 -39.60
CA GLU A 323 5.79 12.96 -38.55
C GLU A 323 4.67 13.00 -37.48
N GLU A 324 3.46 12.48 -37.76
CA GLU A 324 2.30 12.60 -36.86
C GLU A 324 2.06 11.37 -35.97
N THR A 325 2.74 10.26 -36.24
CA THR A 325 2.55 8.99 -35.50
C THR A 325 3.83 8.56 -34.80
N GLU A 326 3.88 8.74 -33.48
CA GLU A 326 4.76 7.90 -32.66
C GLU A 326 4.33 6.45 -32.87
N TYR A 327 5.13 5.69 -33.64
CA TYR A 327 4.88 4.27 -33.83
C TYR A 327 4.99 3.57 -32.47
N SER A 328 3.97 2.78 -32.15
CA SER A 328 3.87 1.95 -30.96
C SER A 328 4.94 0.85 -31.01
N THR A 329 6.16 1.19 -30.57
CA THR A 329 7.31 0.29 -30.54
C THR A 329 7.58 -0.20 -29.12
N ILE A 330 8.26 -1.36 -28.99
CA ILE A 330 8.72 -1.86 -27.69
C ILE A 330 9.57 -0.80 -26.96
N ASN A 331 10.43 -0.07 -27.67
CA ASN A 331 11.27 0.97 -27.07
C ASN A 331 10.44 2.08 -26.40
N LEU A 332 9.31 2.47 -27.01
CA LEU A 332 8.38 3.42 -26.42
C LEU A 332 7.78 2.87 -25.11
N LEU A 333 7.39 1.59 -25.12
CA LEU A 333 6.84 0.93 -23.93
C LEU A 333 7.88 0.81 -22.81
N GLU A 334 9.09 0.38 -23.10
CA GLU A 334 10.16 0.21 -22.10
C GLU A 334 10.51 1.54 -21.43
N LYS A 335 10.65 2.60 -22.23
CA LYS A 335 10.88 3.96 -21.71
C LYS A 335 9.70 4.46 -20.87
N ALA A 336 8.47 4.16 -21.28
CA ALA A 336 7.29 4.50 -20.48
C ALA A 336 7.28 3.74 -19.14
N ILE A 337 7.56 2.43 -19.14
CA ILE A 337 7.64 1.63 -17.90
C ILE A 337 8.70 2.21 -16.95
N GLU A 338 9.89 2.54 -17.45
CA GLU A 338 10.97 3.12 -16.66
C GLU A 338 10.53 4.42 -15.98
N ILE A 339 10.01 5.37 -16.76
CA ILE A 339 9.61 6.71 -16.26
C ILE A 339 8.45 6.60 -15.27
N TYR A 340 7.43 5.80 -15.57
CA TYR A 340 6.29 5.61 -14.68
C TYR A 340 6.69 4.91 -13.38
N SER A 341 7.57 3.90 -13.47
CA SER A 341 8.07 3.19 -12.29
C SER A 341 8.94 4.10 -11.42
N ASN A 342 9.81 4.92 -12.02
CA ASN A 342 10.60 5.92 -11.30
C ASN A 342 9.68 6.89 -10.54
N PHE A 343 8.66 7.42 -11.22
CA PHE A 343 7.68 8.32 -10.62
C PHE A 343 6.95 7.67 -9.44
N ILE A 344 6.39 6.47 -9.65
CA ILE A 344 5.65 5.74 -8.62
C ILE A 344 6.55 5.42 -7.43
N ASN A 345 7.77 4.95 -7.66
CA ASN A 345 8.70 4.64 -6.58
C ASN A 345 9.06 5.88 -5.75
N LYS A 346 9.22 7.04 -6.39
CA LYS A 346 9.50 8.31 -5.69
C LYS A 346 8.30 8.80 -4.90
N VAL A 347 7.11 8.76 -5.48
CA VAL A 347 5.87 9.08 -4.74
C VAL A 347 5.70 8.12 -3.57
N HIS A 348 5.81 6.81 -3.81
CA HIS A 348 5.71 5.78 -2.77
C HIS A 348 6.68 6.07 -1.64
N SER A 349 7.96 6.20 -1.95
CA SER A 349 9.02 6.48 -0.97
C SER A 349 8.73 7.73 -0.17
N LYS A 350 8.26 8.80 -0.83
CA LYS A 350 7.92 10.06 -0.13
C LYS A 350 6.73 9.89 0.82
N THR A 351 5.74 9.11 0.41
CA THR A 351 4.56 8.84 1.26
C THR A 351 4.92 7.99 2.48
N LEU A 352 5.96 7.14 2.40
CA LEU A 352 6.46 6.38 3.55
C LEU A 352 7.20 7.25 4.58
N GLU A 353 7.60 8.47 4.22
CA GLU A 353 8.27 9.40 5.13
C GLU A 353 7.29 10.25 5.96
N LEU A 354 6.00 10.18 5.66
CA LEU A 354 4.96 10.86 6.43
C LEU A 354 4.81 10.17 7.78
N ASN A 355 5.12 10.90 8.85
CA ASN A 355 5.11 10.44 10.24
C ASN A 355 4.22 11.31 11.10
#